data_AF-A0A3P8U0K8-F1
#
_entry.id   AF-A0A3P8U0K8-F1
#
_cell.length_a   1.000
_cell.length_b   1.000
_cell.length_c   1.000
_cell.angle_alpha   90.00
_cell.angle_beta   90.00
_cell.angle_gamma   90.00
#
_symmetry.space_group_name_H-M   'P 1'
#
loop_
_entity.id
_entity.type
_entity.pdbx_description
1 polymer ?
#
loop_
_entity_poly.entity_id
_entity_poly.type
_entity_poly.pdbx_seq_one_letter_code
_entity_poly.pdbx_strand_id
1 'polypeptide(L)'
;MIQLSTSVCLLGGLFLIAPVLMAPTLANMCRPLKTLNDSLSHRRRYMKHNFPINYTIRVHHKEIFKLSNISKMRLNVEELDNLVLQRLWFQVNQGVLKKIIRVMPERHPSRPYTAELERRFRDAEGVFVESHPAEVFQQELPDTIQDIWDGLTEEPDRVPDSSWRFASPKSLLDNFCHTMFCLFSECFASTEAPQDYCDVSHWRKGRKKDLQPES
;
A
#
# COMPACT_ATOMS: atom_id res chain seq x y z
N MET A 1 4.59 9.22 78.38
CA MET A 1 5.13 9.58 77.05
C MET A 1 6.26 8.63 76.75
N ILE A 2 6.00 7.59 75.97
CA ILE A 2 7.00 6.58 75.59
C ILE A 2 7.01 6.55 74.07
N GLN A 3 8.17 6.88 73.51
CA GLN A 3 8.49 6.67 72.10
C GLN A 3 8.39 5.19 71.74
N LEU A 4 7.81 4.88 70.58
CA LEU A 4 8.23 3.72 69.81
C LEU A 4 8.38 4.15 68.35
N SER A 5 9.64 4.11 67.91
CA SER A 5 10.09 4.28 66.53
C SER A 5 9.85 2.97 65.78
N THR A 6 9.22 3.03 64.61
CA THR A 6 9.36 2.01 63.57
C THR A 6 9.45 2.67 62.20
N SER A 7 10.70 2.90 61.79
CA SER A 7 11.08 3.11 60.40
C SER A 7 11.03 1.76 59.68
N VAL A 8 10.25 1.66 58.60
CA VAL A 8 10.42 0.64 57.57
C VAL A 8 10.30 1.34 56.22
N CYS A 9 11.45 1.70 55.66
CA CYS A 9 11.59 2.09 54.26
C CYS A 9 11.37 0.85 53.38
N LEU A 10 10.21 0.74 52.73
CA LEU A 10 10.00 -0.18 51.62
C LEU A 10 10.41 0.51 50.31
N LEU A 11 11.71 0.49 50.04
CA LEU A 11 12.28 0.73 48.71
C LEU A 11 12.52 -0.64 48.08
N GLY A 12 11.85 -0.95 46.97
CA GLY A 12 12.25 -2.10 46.18
C GLY A 12 11.24 -2.58 45.16
N GLY A 13 11.25 -1.97 43.98
CA GLY A 13 10.92 -2.68 42.74
C GLY A 13 9.47 -2.56 42.27
N LEU A 14 9.06 -1.36 41.86
CA LEU A 14 8.02 -1.25 40.85
C LEU A 14 8.65 -1.68 39.52
N PHE A 15 8.57 -2.98 39.19
CA PHE A 15 8.79 -3.44 37.82
C PHE A 15 7.67 -2.85 36.97
N LEU A 16 7.92 -1.66 36.42
CA LEU A 16 7.21 -1.17 35.26
C LEU A 16 7.59 -2.11 34.11
N ILE A 17 6.83 -3.20 33.99
CA ILE A 17 6.69 -3.91 32.73
C ILE A 17 6.05 -2.89 31.78
N ALA A 18 6.90 -2.10 31.13
CA ALA A 18 6.50 -1.38 29.94
C ALA A 18 5.93 -2.45 29.00
N PRO A 19 4.66 -2.35 28.58
CA PRO A 19 4.20 -3.22 27.52
C PRO A 19 5.09 -2.86 26.33
N VAL A 20 5.95 -3.80 25.94
CA VAL A 20 6.56 -3.74 24.62
C VAL A 20 5.37 -3.73 23.68
N LEU A 21 5.03 -2.55 23.15
CA LEU A 21 4.13 -2.38 22.03
C LEU A 21 4.85 -2.97 20.81
N MET A 22 5.02 -4.30 20.79
CA MET A 22 5.15 -5.01 19.52
C MET A 22 3.78 -4.84 18.89
N ALA A 23 3.66 -3.93 17.93
CA ALA A 23 2.43 -3.65 17.21
C ALA A 23 1.78 -4.97 16.76
N PRO A 24 0.71 -5.45 17.41
CA PRO A 24 0.05 -6.71 17.04
C PRO A 24 -0.67 -6.59 15.69
N THR A 25 -0.72 -5.37 15.15
CA THR A 25 -1.55 -4.93 14.03
C THR A 25 -1.05 -5.48 12.68
N LEU A 26 0.27 -5.61 12.50
CA LEU A 26 0.87 -6.16 11.27
C LEU A 26 0.69 -7.67 11.12
N ALA A 27 0.68 -8.44 12.21
CA ALA A 27 0.54 -9.91 12.15
C ALA A 27 -0.80 -10.35 11.54
N ASN A 28 -1.88 -9.63 11.84
CA ASN A 28 -3.22 -9.93 11.34
C ASN A 28 -3.38 -9.62 9.84
N MET A 29 -2.60 -8.67 9.31
CA MET A 29 -2.64 -8.27 7.91
C MET A 29 -1.99 -9.27 6.95
N CYS A 30 -1.03 -10.07 7.42
CA CYS A 30 -0.24 -10.90 6.52
C CYS A 30 -1.03 -12.01 5.83
N ARG A 31 -2.06 -12.58 6.47
CA ARG A 31 -2.89 -13.62 5.84
C ARG A 31 -3.77 -13.07 4.70
N PRO A 32 -4.54 -11.98 4.89
CA PRO A 32 -5.24 -11.32 3.78
C PRO A 32 -4.30 -10.90 2.65
N LEU A 33 -3.14 -10.33 2.97
CA LEU A 33 -2.17 -9.87 1.96
C LEU A 33 -1.53 -11.01 1.16
N LYS A 34 -1.23 -12.16 1.79
CA LYS A 34 -0.80 -13.37 1.07
C LYS A 34 -1.88 -13.90 0.14
N THR A 35 -3.14 -13.90 0.60
CA THR A 35 -4.30 -14.31 -0.20
C THR A 35 -4.52 -13.39 -1.41
N LEU A 36 -4.29 -12.09 -1.24
CA LEU A 36 -4.26 -11.12 -2.33
C LEU A 36 -3.09 -11.38 -3.29
N ASN A 37 -1.89 -11.63 -2.78
CA ASN A 37 -0.72 -11.95 -3.59
C ASN A 37 -0.94 -13.18 -4.49
N ASP A 38 -1.54 -14.24 -3.94
CA ASP A 38 -1.88 -15.45 -4.71
C ASP A 38 -2.82 -15.11 -5.88
N SER A 39 -3.81 -14.25 -5.63
CA SER A 39 -4.73 -13.76 -6.65
C SER A 39 -3.99 -12.93 -7.72
N LEU A 40 -3.08 -12.05 -7.29
CA LEU A 40 -2.26 -11.22 -8.16
C LEU A 40 -1.24 -12.03 -8.98
N SER A 41 -0.86 -13.24 -8.57
CA SER A 41 0.04 -14.11 -9.35
C SER A 41 -0.52 -14.42 -10.75
N HIS A 42 -1.86 -14.45 -10.88
CA HIS A 42 -2.56 -14.72 -12.14
C HIS A 42 -2.79 -13.48 -13.00
N ARG A 43 -2.38 -12.28 -12.56
CA ARG A 43 -2.65 -11.01 -13.24
C ARG A 43 -2.20 -10.98 -14.70
N ARG A 44 -1.14 -11.70 -15.08
CA ARG A 44 -0.70 -11.77 -16.48
C ARG A 44 -1.75 -12.41 -17.39
N ARG A 45 -2.33 -13.54 -16.98
CA ARG A 45 -3.37 -14.22 -17.76
C ARG A 45 -4.57 -13.30 -17.94
N TYR A 46 -5.09 -12.79 -16.84
CA TYR A 46 -6.35 -12.06 -16.84
C TYR A 46 -6.24 -10.60 -17.31
N MET A 47 -5.12 -9.92 -17.10
CA MET A 47 -4.98 -8.50 -17.48
C MET A 47 -4.17 -8.24 -18.74
N LYS A 48 -3.52 -9.27 -19.31
CA LYS A 48 -2.78 -9.15 -20.58
C LYS A 48 -3.30 -10.09 -21.67
N HIS A 49 -3.40 -11.39 -21.40
CA HIS A 49 -3.75 -12.35 -22.46
C HIS A 49 -5.22 -12.26 -22.87
N ASN A 50 -6.10 -11.93 -21.92
CA ASN A 50 -7.54 -11.80 -22.18
C ASN A 50 -7.95 -10.40 -22.70
N PHE A 51 -7.00 -9.48 -22.86
CA PHE A 51 -7.26 -8.13 -23.37
C PHE A 51 -6.67 -7.98 -24.78
N PRO A 52 -7.23 -7.10 -25.63
CA PRO A 52 -6.63 -6.79 -26.92
C PRO A 52 -5.18 -6.30 -26.79
N ILE A 53 -4.40 -6.50 -27.86
CA ILE A 53 -3.04 -6.00 -27.94
C ILE A 53 -3.06 -4.48 -27.78
N ASN A 54 -2.18 -3.94 -26.94
CA ASN A 54 -2.08 -2.50 -26.61
C ASN A 54 -3.35 -1.88 -26.01
N TYR A 55 -4.26 -2.69 -25.46
CA TYR A 55 -5.42 -2.18 -24.75
C TYR A 55 -5.01 -1.37 -23.53
N THR A 56 -5.60 -0.18 -23.40
CA THR A 56 -5.39 0.74 -22.28
C THR A 56 -6.72 1.32 -21.82
N ILE A 57 -6.76 1.76 -20.58
CA ILE A 57 -7.91 2.42 -19.97
C ILE A 57 -7.52 3.81 -19.48
N ARG A 58 -8.48 4.73 -19.49
CA ARG A 58 -8.33 6.08 -18.97
C ARG A 58 -8.36 6.04 -17.43
N VAL A 59 -7.30 6.53 -16.80
CA VAL A 59 -7.14 6.61 -15.34
C VAL A 59 -6.65 8.00 -14.95
N HIS A 60 -6.89 8.39 -13.70
CA HIS A 60 -6.29 9.59 -13.14
C HIS A 60 -4.78 9.37 -12.98
N HIS A 61 -3.94 10.38 -13.23
CA HIS A 61 -2.49 10.21 -13.13
C HIS A 61 -2.04 9.79 -11.72
N LYS A 62 -2.79 10.18 -10.68
CA LYS A 62 -2.56 9.77 -9.28
C LYS A 62 -2.86 8.29 -9.02
N GLU A 63 -3.65 7.63 -9.88
CA GLU A 63 -3.91 6.18 -9.79
C GLU A 63 -2.74 5.34 -10.35
N ILE A 64 -1.80 5.97 -11.05
CA ILE A 64 -0.56 5.30 -11.49
C ILE A 64 0.46 5.35 -10.34
N PHE A 65 0.18 4.58 -9.29
CA PHE A 65 0.94 4.59 -8.04
C PHE A 65 2.10 3.58 -8.06
N LYS A 66 3.32 4.07 -8.32
CA LYS A 66 4.53 3.26 -8.46
C LYS A 66 5.41 3.35 -7.20
N LEU A 67 6.39 2.45 -7.10
CA LEU A 67 7.45 2.55 -6.09
C LEU A 67 8.14 3.92 -6.07
N SER A 68 8.38 4.52 -7.24
CA SER A 68 8.96 5.87 -7.32
C SER A 68 8.10 6.96 -6.70
N ASN A 69 6.77 6.77 -6.61
CA ASN A 69 5.89 7.70 -5.90
C ASN A 69 6.14 7.58 -4.40
N ILE A 70 6.19 6.35 -3.88
CA ILE A 70 6.50 6.06 -2.47
C ILE A 70 7.86 6.64 -2.08
N SER A 71 8.92 6.33 -2.83
CA SER A 71 10.27 6.83 -2.53
C SER A 71 10.32 8.37 -2.54
N LYS A 72 9.64 9.02 -3.50
CA LYS A 72 9.58 10.49 -3.54
C LYS A 72 8.84 11.08 -2.34
N MET A 73 7.71 10.49 -1.92
CA MET A 73 6.97 10.98 -0.77
C MET A 73 7.78 10.82 0.52
N ARG A 74 8.44 9.68 0.72
CA ARG A 74 9.34 9.46 1.87
C ARG A 74 10.53 10.44 1.91
N LEU A 75 10.99 10.94 0.77
CA LEU A 75 12.08 11.91 0.70
C LEU A 75 11.62 13.36 0.92
N ASN A 76 10.39 13.69 0.50
CA ASN A 76 9.90 15.06 0.46
C ASN A 76 8.97 15.43 1.63
N VAL A 77 8.44 14.43 2.34
CA VAL A 77 7.55 14.63 3.49
C VAL A 77 8.29 14.18 4.74
N GLU A 78 8.61 15.14 5.60
CA GLU A 78 9.27 14.89 6.88
C GLU A 78 8.39 13.98 7.77
N GLU A 79 9.02 13.03 8.45
CA GLU A 79 8.36 12.09 9.38
C GLU A 79 7.13 11.35 8.80
N LEU A 80 7.13 11.06 7.49
CA LEU A 80 6.01 10.37 6.84
C LEU A 80 5.80 8.95 7.39
N ASP A 81 4.70 8.77 8.13
CA ASP A 81 4.27 7.48 8.64
C ASP A 81 3.95 6.49 7.50
N ASN A 82 4.43 5.25 7.65
CA ASN A 82 4.12 4.17 6.73
C ASN A 82 2.62 3.86 6.71
N LEU A 83 1.90 4.08 7.80
CA LEU A 83 0.46 3.90 7.87
C LEU A 83 -0.29 4.82 6.90
N VAL A 84 0.15 6.07 6.76
CA VAL A 84 -0.41 7.04 5.79
C VAL A 84 -0.25 6.52 4.36
N LEU A 85 0.93 5.97 4.05
CA LEU A 85 1.20 5.37 2.74
C LEU A 85 0.38 4.12 2.48
N GLN A 86 0.17 3.28 3.49
CA GLN A 86 -0.68 2.09 3.41
C GLN A 86 -2.14 2.47 3.17
N ARG A 87 -2.65 3.47 3.90
CA ARG A 87 -4.00 4.03 3.70
C ARG A 87 -4.17 4.57 2.28
N LEU A 88 -3.21 5.36 1.80
CA LEU A 88 -3.22 5.88 0.43
C LEU A 88 -3.21 4.74 -0.61
N TRP A 89 -2.42 3.70 -0.37
CA TRP A 89 -2.38 2.52 -1.25
C TRP A 89 -3.73 1.83 -1.35
N PHE A 90 -4.48 1.70 -0.24
CA PHE A 90 -5.83 1.17 -0.27
C PHE A 90 -6.75 2.04 -1.15
N GLN A 91 -6.77 3.34 -0.90
CA GLN A 91 -7.59 4.31 -1.63
C GLN A 91 -7.33 4.27 -3.15
N VAL A 92 -6.06 4.31 -3.56
CA VAL A 92 -5.69 4.24 -4.99
C VAL A 92 -6.17 2.95 -5.62
N ASN A 93 -5.84 1.81 -5.01
CA ASN A 93 -6.06 0.52 -5.65
C ASN A 93 -7.53 0.12 -5.65
N GLN A 94 -8.35 0.64 -4.73
CA GLN A 94 -9.80 0.51 -4.79
C GLN A 94 -10.35 1.17 -6.07
N GLY A 95 -9.91 2.40 -6.37
CA GLY A 95 -10.29 3.12 -7.60
C GLY A 95 -9.84 2.39 -8.87
N VAL A 96 -8.59 1.91 -8.88
CA VAL A 96 -8.03 1.12 -10.00
C VAL A 96 -8.86 -0.13 -10.28
N LEU A 97 -9.18 -0.94 -9.27
CA LEU A 97 -9.96 -2.17 -9.45
C LEU A 97 -11.37 -1.87 -9.96
N LYS A 98 -12.04 -0.87 -9.40
CA LYS A 98 -13.36 -0.42 -9.87
C LYS A 98 -13.33 0.02 -11.34
N LYS A 99 -12.31 0.77 -11.76
CA LYS A 99 -12.14 1.19 -13.16
C LYS A 99 -11.86 0.03 -14.11
N ILE A 100 -11.01 -0.92 -13.72
CA ILE A 100 -10.75 -2.12 -14.53
C ILE A 100 -12.05 -2.93 -14.70
N ILE A 101 -12.83 -3.14 -13.64
CA ILE A 101 -14.12 -3.84 -13.70
C ILE A 101 -15.09 -3.10 -14.62
N ARG A 102 -15.18 -1.77 -14.50
CA ARG A 102 -16.13 -0.94 -15.26
C ARG A 102 -15.94 -1.04 -16.78
N VAL A 103 -14.71 -1.19 -17.27
CA VAL A 103 -14.46 -1.26 -18.71
C VAL A 103 -14.71 -2.65 -19.31
N MET A 104 -14.84 -3.68 -18.47
CA MET A 104 -15.06 -5.05 -18.94
C MET A 104 -16.55 -5.33 -19.09
N PRO A 105 -17.02 -5.85 -20.24
CA PRO A 105 -18.38 -6.39 -20.38
C PRO A 105 -18.69 -7.48 -19.36
N GLU A 106 -19.97 -7.74 -19.08
CA GLU A 106 -20.39 -8.72 -18.07
C GLU A 106 -19.83 -10.13 -18.34
N ARG A 107 -19.81 -10.53 -19.62
CA ARG A 107 -19.30 -11.83 -20.07
C ARG A 107 -17.78 -11.87 -20.29
N HIS A 108 -17.05 -10.81 -19.95
CA HIS A 108 -15.61 -10.78 -20.16
C HIS A 108 -14.90 -11.83 -19.29
N PRO A 109 -13.98 -12.65 -19.83
CA PRO A 109 -13.39 -13.79 -19.11
C PRO A 109 -12.56 -13.39 -17.88
N SER A 110 -12.10 -12.14 -17.81
CA SER A 110 -11.37 -11.62 -16.64
C SER A 110 -12.25 -10.95 -15.59
N ARG A 111 -13.54 -10.74 -15.85
CA ARG A 111 -14.42 -10.02 -14.94
C ARG A 111 -14.66 -10.77 -13.62
N PRO A 112 -14.94 -12.09 -13.61
CA PRO A 112 -15.07 -12.84 -12.35
C PRO A 112 -13.78 -12.81 -11.52
N TYR A 113 -12.63 -13.00 -12.17
CA TYR A 113 -11.32 -12.88 -11.51
C TYR A 113 -11.12 -11.52 -10.84
N THR A 114 -11.45 -10.44 -11.55
CA THR A 114 -11.21 -9.08 -11.05
C THR A 114 -12.19 -8.71 -9.94
N ALA A 115 -13.44 -9.16 -10.04
CA ALA A 115 -14.43 -9.00 -8.97
C ALA A 115 -14.02 -9.73 -7.69
N GLU A 116 -13.50 -10.96 -7.81
CA GLU A 116 -12.99 -11.70 -6.66
C GLU A 116 -11.73 -11.05 -6.06
N LEU A 117 -10.83 -10.53 -6.90
CA LEU A 117 -9.68 -9.75 -6.43
C LEU A 117 -10.12 -8.50 -5.66
N GLU A 118 -11.13 -7.79 -6.16
CA GLU A 118 -11.68 -6.59 -5.52
C GLU A 118 -12.40 -6.91 -4.20
N ARG A 119 -13.12 -8.03 -4.14
CA ARG A 119 -13.71 -8.52 -2.88
C ARG A 119 -12.64 -8.80 -1.84
N ARG A 120 -11.61 -9.58 -2.19
CA ARG A 120 -10.47 -9.89 -1.29
C ARG A 120 -9.73 -8.63 -0.85
N PHE A 121 -9.68 -7.63 -1.72
CA PHE A 121 -9.03 -6.36 -1.43
C PHE A 121 -9.81 -5.58 -0.38
N ARG A 122 -11.15 -5.51 -0.49
CA ARG A 122 -12.00 -4.93 0.55
C ARG A 122 -11.92 -5.71 1.86
N ASP A 123 -11.84 -7.04 1.81
CA ASP A 123 -11.66 -7.85 3.02
C ASP A 123 -10.33 -7.50 3.72
N ALA A 124 -9.24 -7.31 2.97
CA ALA A 124 -7.96 -6.86 3.52
C ALA A 124 -8.00 -5.42 4.06
N GLU A 125 -8.74 -4.52 3.38
CA GLU A 125 -8.97 -3.15 3.86
C GLU A 125 -9.76 -3.15 5.17
N GLY A 126 -10.76 -4.03 5.32
CA GLY A 126 -11.52 -4.21 6.56
C GLY A 126 -10.61 -4.59 7.73
N VAL A 127 -9.75 -5.60 7.56
CA VAL A 127 -8.77 -6.00 8.58
C VAL A 127 -7.78 -4.87 8.89
N PHE A 128 -7.38 -4.10 7.88
CA PHE A 128 -6.51 -2.93 8.07
C PHE A 128 -7.19 -1.87 8.94
N VAL A 129 -8.46 -1.56 8.70
CA VAL A 129 -9.21 -0.60 9.52
C VAL A 129 -9.45 -1.12 10.93
N GLU A 130 -9.85 -2.39 11.08
CA GLU A 130 -10.12 -3.01 12.39
C GLU A 130 -8.87 -3.15 13.27
N SER A 131 -7.70 -3.27 12.66
CA SER A 131 -6.43 -3.40 13.38
C SER A 131 -5.87 -2.06 13.88
N HIS A 132 -6.43 -0.92 13.50
CA HIS A 132 -5.92 0.39 13.92
C HIS A 132 -6.96 1.17 14.74
N PRO A 133 -6.55 1.94 15.76
CA PRO A 133 -7.45 2.84 16.46
C PRO A 133 -8.11 3.84 15.52
N ALA A 134 -9.39 4.14 15.74
CA ALA A 134 -10.17 5.02 14.86
C ALA A 134 -9.57 6.44 14.77
N GLU A 135 -8.91 6.88 15.85
CA GLU A 135 -8.26 8.18 15.96
C GLU A 135 -7.19 8.37 14.89
N VAL A 136 -6.53 7.29 14.46
CA VAL A 136 -5.45 7.37 13.46
C VAL A 136 -5.99 7.69 12.08
N PHE A 137 -7.23 7.31 11.77
CA PHE A 137 -7.90 7.68 10.52
C PHE A 137 -8.45 9.11 10.53
N GLN A 138 -8.57 9.72 11.71
CA GLN A 138 -9.01 11.11 11.91
C GLN A 138 -7.85 12.11 11.86
N GLN A 139 -6.60 11.64 11.94
CA GLN A 139 -5.43 12.49 11.79
C GLN A 139 -5.39 13.14 10.40
N GLU A 140 -4.99 14.41 10.38
CA GLU A 140 -4.80 15.15 9.13
C GLU A 140 -3.68 14.50 8.31
N LEU A 141 -3.93 14.36 7.01
CA LEU A 141 -2.91 13.86 6.08
C LEU A 141 -1.94 15.01 5.77
N PRO A 142 -0.64 14.73 5.59
CA PRO A 142 0.29 15.74 5.09
C PRO A 142 -0.22 16.33 3.77
N ASP A 143 -0.04 17.64 3.55
CA ASP A 143 -0.60 18.38 2.40
C ASP A 143 -0.39 17.65 1.06
N THR A 144 0.82 17.14 0.81
CA THR A 144 1.15 16.40 -0.42
C THR A 144 0.30 15.14 -0.59
N ILE A 145 -0.03 14.45 0.50
CA ILE A 145 -0.86 13.25 0.50
C ILE A 145 -2.34 13.63 0.40
N GLN A 146 -2.76 14.69 1.11
CA GLN A 146 -4.12 15.22 1.03
C GLN A 146 -4.46 15.65 -0.39
N ASP A 147 -3.57 16.37 -1.07
CA ASP A 147 -3.70 16.71 -2.49
C ASP A 147 -3.92 15.47 -3.34
N ILE A 148 -3.15 14.40 -3.10
CA ILE A 148 -3.31 13.15 -3.83
C ILE A 148 -4.69 12.56 -3.56
N TRP A 149 -5.09 12.50 -2.30
CA TRP A 149 -6.37 11.97 -1.85
C TRP A 149 -7.55 12.69 -2.51
N ASP A 150 -7.55 14.02 -2.49
CA ASP A 150 -8.61 14.85 -3.06
C ASP A 150 -8.73 14.64 -4.56
N GLY A 151 -7.60 14.55 -5.27
CA GLY A 151 -7.64 14.25 -6.70
C GLY A 151 -8.07 12.82 -7.06
N LEU A 152 -8.11 11.90 -6.09
CA LEU A 152 -8.66 10.55 -6.28
C LEU A 152 -10.17 10.49 -5.99
N THR A 153 -10.68 11.41 -5.16
CA THR A 153 -12.10 11.51 -4.77
C THR A 153 -12.87 12.55 -5.57
N GLU A 154 -12.18 13.40 -6.33
CA GLU A 154 -12.81 14.42 -7.16
C GLU A 154 -13.71 13.82 -8.25
N GLU A 155 -14.85 14.50 -8.46
CA GLU A 155 -15.81 14.11 -9.48
C GLU A 155 -15.19 14.15 -10.88
N PRO A 156 -15.35 13.11 -11.72
CA PRO A 156 -14.67 13.02 -13.02
C PRO A 156 -14.85 14.23 -13.94
N ASP A 157 -16.00 14.90 -13.88
CA ASP A 157 -16.34 16.06 -14.71
C ASP A 157 -15.62 17.35 -14.29
N ARG A 158 -15.07 17.39 -13.07
CA ARG A 158 -14.28 18.51 -12.53
C ARG A 158 -12.79 18.35 -12.76
N VAL A 159 -12.35 17.13 -13.06
CA VAL A 159 -10.94 16.81 -13.28
C VAL A 159 -10.48 17.29 -14.67
N PRO A 160 -9.46 18.16 -14.77
CA PRO A 160 -8.93 18.63 -16.04
C PRO A 160 -8.48 17.49 -16.96
N ASP A 161 -8.64 17.64 -18.27
CA ASP A 161 -8.22 16.62 -19.25
C ASP A 161 -6.72 16.28 -19.13
N SER A 162 -5.88 17.25 -18.75
CA SER A 162 -4.44 17.10 -18.50
C SER A 162 -4.10 16.18 -17.33
N SER A 163 -5.04 15.87 -16.44
CA SER A 163 -4.86 14.99 -15.28
C SER A 163 -5.07 13.51 -15.61
N TRP A 164 -5.57 13.20 -16.82
CA TRP A 164 -5.86 11.84 -17.25
C TRP A 164 -4.68 11.20 -17.99
N ARG A 165 -4.53 9.89 -17.83
CA ARG A 165 -3.50 9.07 -18.48
C ARG A 165 -4.12 7.78 -18.99
N PHE A 166 -3.44 7.14 -19.94
CA PHE A 166 -3.79 5.80 -20.41
C PHE A 166 -2.81 4.79 -19.83
N ALA A 167 -3.34 3.73 -19.22
CA ALA A 167 -2.56 2.64 -18.66
C ALA A 167 -3.18 1.29 -19.01
N SER A 168 -2.35 0.26 -19.21
CA SER A 168 -2.86 -1.10 -19.39
C SER A 168 -3.31 -1.66 -18.04
N PRO A 169 -4.41 -2.44 -17.98
CA PRO A 169 -4.84 -3.12 -16.75
C PRO A 169 -3.72 -3.94 -16.11
N LYS A 170 -2.87 -4.58 -16.92
CA LYS A 170 -1.72 -5.34 -16.44
C LYS A 170 -0.71 -4.47 -15.71
N SER A 171 -0.38 -3.30 -16.26
CA SER A 171 0.57 -2.38 -15.63
C SER A 171 0.05 -1.80 -14.32
N LEU A 172 -1.27 -1.58 -14.20
CA LEU A 172 -1.90 -1.14 -12.96
C LEU A 172 -1.80 -2.22 -11.88
N LEU A 173 -2.08 -3.49 -12.20
CA LEU A 173 -1.92 -4.59 -11.23
C LEU A 173 -0.45 -4.93 -10.94
N ASP A 174 0.49 -4.61 -11.83
CA ASP A 174 1.92 -4.71 -11.53
C ASP A 174 2.33 -3.68 -10.48
N ASN A 175 1.87 -2.44 -10.64
CA ASN A 175 2.09 -1.38 -9.67
C ASN A 175 1.48 -1.75 -8.31
N PHE A 176 0.20 -2.16 -8.29
CA PHE A 176 -0.48 -2.69 -7.10
C PHE A 176 0.41 -3.69 -6.36
N CYS A 177 0.87 -4.73 -7.08
CA CYS A 177 1.66 -5.81 -6.52
C CYS A 177 2.98 -5.30 -5.95
N HIS A 178 3.77 -4.55 -6.73
CA HIS A 178 5.06 -4.05 -6.25
C HIS A 178 4.94 -3.12 -5.04
N THR A 179 3.95 -2.21 -5.04
CA THR A 179 3.77 -1.30 -3.90
C THR A 179 3.25 -2.04 -2.67
N MET A 180 2.47 -3.12 -2.83
CA MET A 180 2.08 -3.99 -1.71
C MET A 180 3.30 -4.64 -1.04
N PHE A 181 4.22 -5.20 -1.84
CA PHE A 181 5.46 -5.77 -1.30
C PHE A 181 6.33 -4.73 -0.59
N CYS A 182 6.36 -3.49 -1.10
CA CYS A 182 7.11 -2.40 -0.47
C CYS A 182 6.48 -1.94 0.85
N LEU A 183 5.16 -1.73 0.90
CA LEU A 183 4.48 -1.15 2.07
C LEU A 183 4.20 -2.15 3.19
N PHE A 184 4.16 -3.45 2.86
CA PHE A 184 3.88 -4.55 3.78
C PHE A 184 4.98 -5.62 3.72
N SER A 185 6.25 -5.20 3.57
CA SER A 185 7.41 -6.07 3.38
C SER A 185 7.52 -7.16 4.46
N GLU A 186 7.16 -6.83 5.71
CA GLU A 186 7.18 -7.74 6.85
C GLU A 186 6.32 -9.01 6.63
N CYS A 187 5.24 -8.91 5.85
CA CYS A 187 4.39 -10.05 5.53
C CYS A 187 4.97 -10.99 4.47
N PHE A 188 6.02 -10.56 3.77
CA PHE A 188 6.62 -11.24 2.62
C PHE A 188 8.13 -11.50 2.77
N ALA A 189 8.73 -11.13 3.90
CA ALA A 189 10.12 -11.43 4.17
C ALA A 189 10.32 -12.95 4.29
N SER A 190 11.23 -13.51 3.49
CA SER A 190 11.73 -14.87 3.68
C SER A 190 12.77 -14.89 4.82
N THR A 191 12.92 -16.02 5.49
CA THR A 191 14.02 -16.28 6.44
C THR A 191 15.41 -16.20 5.79
N GLU A 192 15.47 -16.25 4.46
CA GLU A 192 16.68 -16.11 3.65
C GLU A 192 16.73 -14.69 3.07
N ALA A 193 17.47 -13.80 3.75
CA ALA A 193 17.78 -12.40 3.41
C ALA A 193 16.58 -11.42 3.29
N PRO A 194 16.61 -10.27 4.00
CA PRO A 194 15.63 -9.20 3.79
C PRO A 194 15.72 -8.67 2.35
N GLN A 195 14.68 -8.90 1.56
CA GLN A 195 14.54 -8.25 0.25
C GLN A 195 14.01 -6.83 0.46
N ASP A 196 14.81 -5.83 0.09
CA ASP A 196 14.30 -4.46 0.03
C ASP A 196 13.41 -4.30 -1.21
N TYR A 197 12.11 -4.54 -1.01
CA TYR A 197 11.09 -4.41 -2.03
C TYR A 197 10.86 -2.97 -2.49
N CYS A 198 11.26 -1.96 -1.70
CA CYS A 198 11.12 -0.54 -2.03
C CYS A 198 12.29 -0.01 -2.89
N ASP A 199 13.51 -0.55 -2.69
CA ASP A 199 14.73 -0.10 -3.37
C ASP A 199 14.98 -0.70 -4.75
N VAL A 200 14.14 -1.64 -5.21
CA VAL A 200 14.25 -2.25 -6.56
C VAL A 200 14.15 -1.20 -7.69
N SER A 201 13.61 0.00 -7.39
CA SER A 201 13.60 1.13 -8.32
C SER A 201 15.00 1.74 -8.57
N HIS A 202 15.91 1.68 -7.59
CA HIS A 202 17.32 2.07 -7.75
C HIS A 202 18.10 1.05 -8.59
N TRP A 203 17.83 -0.25 -8.41
CA TRP A 203 18.49 -1.34 -9.13
C TRP A 203 18.36 -1.25 -10.67
N ARG A 204 17.17 -0.87 -11.18
CA ARG A 204 16.98 -0.71 -12.64
C ARG A 204 17.56 0.60 -13.18
N LYS A 205 17.76 1.62 -12.35
CA LYS A 205 18.43 2.87 -12.73
C LYS A 205 19.95 2.72 -12.76
N GLY A 206 20.53 1.95 -11.85
CA GLY A 206 21.97 1.62 -11.85
C GLY A 206 22.42 0.95 -13.15
N ARG A 207 21.75 -0.15 -13.53
CA ARG A 207 22.04 -0.84 -14.81
C ARG A 207 21.91 0.03 -16.07
N LYS A 208 21.13 1.12 -16.02
CA LYS A 208 20.99 2.03 -17.16
C LYS A 208 22.12 3.06 -17.24
N LYS A 209 22.77 3.38 -16.12
CA LYS A 209 24.01 4.18 -16.08
C LYS A 209 25.23 3.34 -16.43
N ASP A 210 25.25 2.07 -16.04
CA ASP A 210 26.37 1.15 -16.32
C ASP A 210 26.42 0.65 -17.78
N LEU A 211 25.46 1.07 -18.62
CA LEU A 211 25.36 0.69 -20.04
C LEU A 211 25.57 1.87 -21.00
N GLN A 212 26.03 3.03 -20.52
CA GLN A 212 26.63 4.01 -21.41
C GLN A 212 28.12 3.69 -21.57
N PRO A 213 28.59 3.33 -22.77
CA PRO A 213 30.02 3.39 -23.04
C PRO A 213 30.43 4.87 -23.03
N GLU A 214 31.47 5.19 -22.26
CA GLU A 214 32.26 6.39 -22.51
C GLU A 214 32.83 6.28 -23.92
N SER A 215 32.32 7.09 -24.85
CA SER A 215 32.94 7.47 -26.13
C SER A 215 32.22 8.70 -26.69
#